data_AF-S0FII1-F1
#
_entry.id   AF-S0FII1-F1
#
_cell.length_a   1.000
_cell.length_b   1.000
_cell.length_c   1.000
_cell.angle_alpha   90.00
_cell.angle_beta   90.00
_cell.angle_gamma   90.00
#
_symmetry.space_group_name_H-M   'P 1'
#
loop_
_entity.id
_entity.type
_entity.pdbx_description
1 polymer ?
#
loop_
_entity_poly.entity_id
_entity_poly.type
_entity_poly.pdbx_seq_one_letter_code
_entity_poly.pdbx_strand_id
1 'polypeptide(L)'
;MKEDKTLILGMIGVFSTIISEIITWIGKLSGLANYSDYELTSLIITLNRPTVLLGFVIEGSIGVIISIVLFKLVKETGEKYILLKSVITGIVAWIIIEILITMIVEGKTIPLRELAAYYTHLIGAIGFGITQGLLFKRYILSKFHSKEQID
;
A
#
# COMPACT_ATOMS: atom_id res chain seq x y z
N MET A 1 -14.52 -19.36 -9.32
CA MET A 1 -15.12 -19.01 -8.00
C MET A 1 -14.08 -18.70 -6.92
N LYS A 2 -13.15 -19.60 -6.54
CA LYS A 2 -12.04 -19.27 -5.61
C LYS A 2 -10.89 -18.50 -6.29
N GLU A 3 -10.56 -18.87 -7.53
CA GLU A 3 -9.45 -18.28 -8.31
C GLU A 3 -9.66 -16.80 -8.62
N ASP A 4 -10.89 -16.42 -8.98
CA ASP A 4 -11.24 -15.01 -9.28
C ASP A 4 -11.03 -14.09 -8.05
N LYS A 5 -11.16 -14.64 -6.84
CA LYS A 5 -11.09 -13.85 -5.62
C LYS A 5 -9.67 -13.45 -5.26
N THR A 6 -8.72 -14.37 -5.37
CA THR A 6 -7.30 -14.07 -5.13
C THR A 6 -6.79 -13.05 -6.15
N LEU A 7 -7.22 -13.19 -7.42
CA LEU A 7 -6.90 -12.22 -8.46
C LEU A 7 -7.46 -10.83 -8.16
N ILE A 8 -8.75 -10.74 -7.75
CA ILE A 8 -9.36 -9.46 -7.36
C ILE A 8 -8.63 -8.84 -6.16
N LEU A 9 -8.28 -9.61 -5.14
CA LEU A 9 -7.50 -9.11 -4.00
C LEU A 9 -6.14 -8.56 -4.44
N GLY A 10 -5.45 -9.27 -5.34
CA GLY A 10 -4.19 -8.80 -5.91
C GLY A 10 -4.36 -7.49 -6.66
N MET A 11 -5.36 -7.39 -7.54
CA MET A 11 -5.65 -6.15 -8.26
C MET A 11 -5.98 -4.99 -7.33
N ILE A 12 -6.79 -5.22 -6.29
CA ILE A 12 -7.12 -4.21 -5.28
C ILE A 12 -5.82 -3.66 -4.63
N GLY A 13 -4.91 -4.56 -4.25
CA GLY A 13 -3.62 -4.19 -3.69
C GLY A 13 -2.81 -3.33 -4.65
N VAL A 14 -2.56 -3.83 -5.86
CA VAL A 14 -1.78 -3.13 -6.88
C VAL A 14 -2.37 -1.76 -7.19
N PHE A 15 -3.67 -1.65 -7.46
CA PHE A 15 -4.31 -0.36 -7.75
C PHE A 15 -4.23 0.62 -6.58
N SER A 16 -4.25 0.13 -5.34
CA SER A 16 -4.11 1.00 -4.17
C SER A 16 -2.70 1.59 -4.07
N THR A 17 -1.67 0.86 -4.49
CA THR A 17 -0.29 1.39 -4.52
C THR A 17 -0.14 2.54 -5.51
N ILE A 18 -0.89 2.54 -6.61
CA ILE A 18 -0.85 3.63 -7.60
C ILE A 18 -1.35 4.94 -6.98
N ILE A 19 -2.37 4.89 -6.13
CA ILE A 19 -2.85 6.09 -5.42
C ILE A 19 -1.81 6.61 -4.43
N SER A 20 -1.15 5.71 -3.70
CA SER A 20 -0.02 6.07 -2.82
C SER A 20 1.09 6.77 -3.61
N GLU A 21 1.48 6.19 -4.74
CA GLU A 21 2.51 6.73 -5.62
C GLU A 21 2.14 8.12 -6.15
N ILE A 22 0.89 8.33 -6.58
CA ILE A 22 0.45 9.65 -7.05
C ILE A 22 0.58 10.69 -5.93
N ILE A 23 0.17 10.35 -4.70
CA ILE A 23 0.27 11.25 -3.55
C ILE A 23 1.73 11.59 -3.24
N THR A 24 2.60 10.58 -3.19
CA THR A 24 4.00 10.80 -2.83
C THR A 24 4.81 11.43 -3.96
N TRP A 25 4.43 11.18 -5.21
CA TRP A 25 4.95 11.91 -6.37
C TRP A 25 4.58 13.40 -6.32
N ILE A 26 3.36 13.75 -5.92
CA ILE A 26 2.98 15.16 -5.69
C ILE A 26 3.83 15.79 -4.57
N GLY A 27 4.02 15.07 -3.46
CA GLY A 27 4.90 15.53 -2.38
C GLY A 27 6.34 15.75 -2.84
N LYS A 28 6.86 14.82 -3.66
CA LYS A 28 8.18 14.96 -4.30
C LYS A 28 8.26 16.19 -5.19
N LEU A 29 7.29 16.40 -6.08
CA LEU A 29 7.24 17.58 -6.95
C LEU A 29 7.16 18.90 -6.16
N SER A 30 6.57 18.85 -4.98
CA SER A 30 6.45 20.01 -4.08
C SER A 30 7.73 20.24 -3.24
N GLY A 31 8.75 19.40 -3.38
CA GLY A 31 9.99 19.46 -2.62
C GLY A 31 9.89 18.92 -1.19
N LEU A 32 8.76 18.29 -0.81
CA LEU A 32 8.55 17.72 0.52
C LEU A 32 9.21 16.35 0.70
N ALA A 33 9.52 15.67 -0.41
CA ALA A 33 10.18 14.38 -0.42
C ALA A 33 11.21 14.32 -1.55
N ASN A 34 12.30 13.58 -1.34
CA ASN A 34 13.31 13.34 -2.38
C ASN A 34 12.90 12.21 -3.33
N TYR A 35 12.03 11.31 -2.88
CA TYR A 35 11.62 10.10 -3.59
C TYR A 35 10.10 9.92 -3.47
N SER A 36 9.46 9.39 -4.51
CA SER A 36 8.11 8.80 -4.40
C SER A 36 8.17 7.41 -3.75
N ASP A 37 7.03 6.79 -3.47
CA ASP A 37 6.98 5.45 -2.87
C ASP A 37 7.69 4.41 -3.73
N TYR A 38 7.44 4.41 -5.04
CA TYR A 38 8.06 3.47 -5.96
C TYR A 38 9.56 3.69 -6.04
N GLU A 39 10.01 4.95 -6.13
CA GLU A 39 11.44 5.24 -6.13
C GLU A 39 12.10 4.79 -4.84
N LEU A 40 11.50 5.08 -3.68
CA LEU A 40 12.06 4.76 -2.38
C LEU A 40 12.12 3.25 -2.13
N THR A 41 11.03 2.53 -2.41
CA THR A 41 10.98 1.07 -2.24
C THR A 41 11.93 0.34 -3.18
N SER A 42 12.16 0.86 -4.39
CA SER A 42 13.16 0.29 -5.31
C SER A 42 14.59 0.32 -4.76
N LEU A 43 14.90 1.23 -3.83
CA LEU A 43 16.22 1.33 -3.20
C LEU A 43 16.51 0.17 -2.26
N ILE A 44 15.49 -0.55 -1.78
CA ILE A 44 15.69 -1.78 -0.98
C ILE A 44 16.50 -2.81 -1.79
N ILE A 45 16.34 -2.83 -3.12
CA ILE A 45 17.02 -3.76 -4.02
C ILE A 45 18.23 -3.10 -4.70
N THR A 46 18.06 -1.88 -5.20
CA THR A 46 19.08 -1.20 -6.02
C THR A 46 20.13 -0.46 -5.19
N LEU A 47 19.85 -0.24 -3.90
CA LEU A 47 20.66 0.47 -2.91
C LEU A 47 20.86 1.97 -3.21
N ASN A 48 21.10 2.38 -4.46
CA ASN A 48 21.38 3.78 -4.79
C ASN A 48 20.83 4.24 -6.15
N ARG A 49 19.97 3.45 -6.80
CA ARG A 49 19.40 3.78 -8.12
C ARG A 49 17.88 3.74 -8.07
N PRO A 50 17.21 4.86 -7.72
CA PRO A 50 15.76 4.88 -7.64
C PRO A 50 15.16 4.60 -9.02
N THR A 51 14.21 3.67 -9.08
CA THR A 51 13.54 3.28 -10.33
C THR A 51 12.05 3.04 -10.10
N VAL A 52 11.21 3.82 -10.79
CA VAL A 52 9.75 3.73 -10.68
C VAL A 52 9.24 2.33 -11.08
N LEU A 53 9.80 1.73 -12.13
CA LEU A 53 9.35 0.43 -12.64
C LEU A 53 9.59 -0.71 -11.64
N LEU A 54 10.80 -0.77 -11.05
CA LEU A 54 11.10 -1.80 -10.05
C LEU A 54 10.32 -1.54 -8.77
N GLY A 55 10.19 -0.28 -8.38
CA GLY A 55 9.31 0.17 -7.30
C GLY A 55 7.89 -0.35 -7.46
N PHE A 56 7.27 -0.14 -8.62
CA PHE A 56 5.94 -0.64 -8.94
C PHE A 56 5.81 -2.16 -8.75
N VAL A 57 6.82 -2.94 -9.16
CA VAL A 57 6.80 -4.40 -9.00
C VAL A 57 6.88 -4.79 -7.51
N ILE A 58 7.77 -4.13 -6.75
CA ILE A 58 7.97 -4.41 -5.32
C ILE A 58 6.74 -3.97 -4.51
N GLU A 59 6.34 -2.70 -4.64
CA GLU A 59 5.16 -2.15 -3.96
C GLU A 59 3.90 -2.88 -4.39
N GLY A 60 3.72 -3.16 -5.68
CA GLY A 60 2.59 -3.96 -6.15
C GLY A 60 2.50 -5.31 -5.44
N SER A 61 3.63 -6.01 -5.28
CA SER A 61 3.72 -7.28 -4.55
C SER A 61 3.38 -7.12 -3.07
N ILE A 62 3.88 -6.05 -2.43
CA ILE A 62 3.54 -5.69 -1.03
C ILE A 62 2.04 -5.42 -0.91
N GLY A 63 1.45 -4.62 -1.81
CA GLY A 63 0.03 -4.32 -1.87
C GLY A 63 -0.84 -5.56 -2.00
N VAL A 64 -0.42 -6.56 -2.79
CA VAL A 64 -1.09 -7.88 -2.86
C VAL A 64 -1.07 -8.56 -1.49
N ILE A 65 0.09 -8.64 -0.84
CA ILE A 65 0.24 -9.26 0.49
C ILE A 65 -0.66 -8.55 1.51
N ILE A 66 -0.65 -7.22 1.53
CA ILE A 66 -1.49 -6.41 2.43
C ILE A 66 -2.97 -6.68 2.18
N SER A 67 -3.40 -6.81 0.93
CA SER A 67 -4.79 -7.12 0.58
C SER A 67 -5.23 -8.50 1.04
N ILE A 68 -4.33 -9.48 0.98
CA ILE A 68 -4.58 -10.83 1.54
C ILE A 68 -4.65 -10.79 3.06
N VAL A 69 -3.76 -10.05 3.72
CA VAL A 69 -3.77 -9.87 5.19
C VAL A 69 -5.07 -9.21 5.64
N LEU A 70 -5.48 -8.11 5.00
CA LEU A 70 -6.75 -7.46 5.29
C LEU A 70 -7.93 -8.42 5.11
N PHE A 71 -7.94 -9.23 4.05
CA PHE A 71 -9.01 -10.20 3.85
C PHE A 71 -9.12 -11.22 4.98
N LYS A 72 -7.99 -11.71 5.49
CA LYS A 72 -7.97 -12.62 6.66
C LYS A 72 -8.46 -11.89 7.91
N LEU A 73 -7.98 -10.68 8.16
CA LEU A 73 -8.41 -9.86 9.30
C LEU A 73 -9.93 -9.62 9.28
N VAL A 74 -10.50 -9.33 8.11
CA VAL A 74 -11.94 -9.10 7.93
C VAL A 74 -12.74 -10.38 8.16
N LYS A 75 -12.24 -11.55 7.75
CA LYS A 75 -12.88 -12.83 8.06
C LYS A 75 -12.96 -13.11 9.56
N GLU A 76 -11.94 -12.71 10.32
CA GLU A 76 -11.87 -12.96 11.76
C GLU A 76 -12.63 -11.91 12.59
N THR A 77 -12.60 -10.65 12.15
CA THR A 77 -13.12 -9.50 12.93
C THR A 77 -14.38 -8.89 12.33
N GLY A 78 -14.93 -9.49 11.28
CA GLY A 78 -16.10 -9.02 10.54
C GLY A 78 -15.86 -7.80 9.65
N GLU A 79 -16.88 -7.41 8.91
CA GLU A 79 -16.82 -6.34 7.90
C GLU A 79 -16.94 -4.92 8.45
N LYS A 80 -17.36 -4.79 9.71
CA LYS A 80 -17.57 -3.49 10.36
C LYS A 80 -16.29 -2.66 10.34
N TYR A 81 -16.41 -1.39 9.99
CA TYR A 81 -15.31 -0.43 9.88
C TYR A 81 -14.20 -0.83 8.90
N ILE A 82 -14.53 -1.51 7.78
CA ILE A 82 -13.56 -1.93 6.76
C ILE A 82 -12.61 -0.81 6.31
N LEU A 83 -13.11 0.42 6.16
CA LEU A 83 -12.29 1.56 5.75
C LEU A 83 -11.20 1.85 6.78
N LEU A 84 -11.56 1.91 8.07
CA LEU A 84 -10.61 2.14 9.16
C LEU A 84 -9.60 1.00 9.28
N LYS A 85 -10.06 -0.26 9.18
CA LYS A 85 -9.17 -1.44 9.18
C LYS A 85 -8.15 -1.36 8.04
N SER A 86 -8.58 -0.93 6.86
CA SER A 86 -7.72 -0.81 5.68
C SER A 86 -6.68 0.31 5.85
N VAL A 87 -7.09 1.47 6.38
CA VAL A 87 -6.16 2.57 6.72
C VAL A 87 -5.12 2.13 7.74
N ILE A 88 -5.55 1.49 8.84
CA ILE A 88 -4.62 0.99 9.86
C ILE A 88 -3.65 -0.03 9.26
N THR A 89 -4.15 -0.96 8.44
CA THR A 89 -3.30 -1.98 7.80
C THR A 89 -2.28 -1.33 6.87
N GLY A 90 -2.68 -0.33 6.08
CA GLY A 90 -1.78 0.43 5.21
C GLY A 90 -0.69 1.17 6.00
N ILE A 91 -1.08 1.88 7.07
CA ILE A 91 -0.12 2.59 7.94
C ILE A 91 0.87 1.62 8.58
N VAL A 92 0.39 0.51 9.16
CA VAL A 92 1.25 -0.49 9.81
C VAL A 92 2.21 -1.11 8.79
N ALA A 93 1.72 -1.44 7.59
CA ALA A 93 2.57 -1.97 6.54
C ALA A 93 3.65 -0.97 6.12
N TRP A 94 3.28 0.31 5.96
CA TRP A 94 4.25 1.35 5.63
C TRP A 94 5.31 1.52 6.73
N ILE A 95 4.93 1.52 8.01
CA ILE A 95 5.90 1.60 9.12
C ILE A 95 6.91 0.45 9.04
N ILE A 96 6.48 -0.77 8.69
CA ILE A 96 7.39 -1.91 8.52
C ILE A 96 8.36 -1.65 7.36
N ILE A 97 7.86 -1.16 6.22
CA ILE A 97 8.69 -0.81 5.05
C ILE A 97 9.67 0.32 5.38
N GLU A 98 9.21 1.35 6.11
CA GLU A 98 10.01 2.49 6.59
C GLU A 98 11.18 2.04 7.46
N ILE A 99 10.93 1.10 8.39
CA ILE A 99 11.98 0.47 9.20
C ILE A 99 12.98 -0.26 8.30
N LEU A 100 12.53 -1.03 7.31
CA LEU A 100 13.41 -1.74 6.38
C LEU A 100 14.27 -0.77 5.55
N ILE A 101 13.68 0.30 5.04
CA ILE A 101 14.40 1.34 4.28
C ILE A 101 15.47 2.00 5.16
N THR A 102 15.10 2.37 6.38
CA THR A 102 16.03 2.98 7.33
C THR A 102 17.17 2.03 7.70
N MET A 103 16.88 0.74 7.85
CA MET A 103 17.88 -0.26 8.18
C MET A 103 18.81 -0.62 7.02
N ILE A 104 18.33 -0.61 5.78
CA ILE A 104 19.06 -1.14 4.63
C ILE A 104 19.73 -0.01 3.83
N VAL A 105 19.02 1.10 3.64
CA VAL A 105 19.35 2.11 2.62
C VAL A 105 19.73 3.44 3.26
N GLU A 106 18.89 3.96 4.15
CA GLU A 106 19.00 5.33 4.66
C GLU A 106 20.19 5.52 5.60
N GLY A 107 20.93 6.61 5.44
CA GLY A 107 22.17 6.87 6.18
C GLY A 107 23.35 5.97 5.78
N LYS A 108 23.14 5.02 4.86
CA LYS A 108 24.18 4.11 4.34
C LYS A 108 24.50 4.37 2.88
N THR A 109 23.45 4.45 2.06
CA THR A 109 23.53 4.50 0.59
C THR A 109 22.81 5.71 0.02
N ILE A 110 21.85 6.27 0.76
CA ILE A 110 21.25 7.59 0.54
C ILE A 110 21.40 8.45 1.82
N PRO A 111 21.39 9.78 1.72
CA PRO A 111 21.38 10.64 2.90
C PRO A 111 20.12 10.44 3.74
N LEU A 112 20.20 10.84 5.02
CA LEU A 112 19.03 10.94 5.88
C LEU A 112 18.01 11.89 5.26
N ARG A 113 16.75 11.46 5.20
CA ARG A 113 15.65 12.24 4.65
C ARG A 113 15.13 13.22 5.69
N GLU A 114 14.60 14.34 5.21
CA GLU A 114 13.94 15.30 6.06
C GLU A 114 12.62 14.73 6.61
N LEU A 115 12.20 15.25 7.77
CA LEU A 115 10.96 14.81 8.42
C LEU A 115 9.72 14.94 7.51
N ALA A 116 9.70 15.94 6.64
CA ALA A 116 8.64 16.15 5.65
C ALA A 116 8.46 14.96 4.70
N ALA A 117 9.53 14.23 4.38
CA ALA A 117 9.46 13.06 3.51
C ALA A 117 8.67 11.94 4.19
N TYR A 118 8.94 11.66 5.46
CA TYR A 118 8.22 10.64 6.23
C TYR A 118 6.71 10.93 6.30
N TYR A 119 6.34 12.20 6.49
CA TYR A 119 4.92 12.59 6.47
C TYR A 119 4.30 12.43 5.09
N THR A 120 5.03 12.76 4.02
CA THR A 120 4.59 12.56 2.64
C THR A 120 4.23 11.10 2.41
N HIS A 121 5.11 10.17 2.80
CA HIS A 121 4.86 8.75 2.64
C HIS A 121 3.76 8.22 3.57
N LEU A 122 3.64 8.74 4.79
CA LEU A 122 2.53 8.39 5.68
C LEU A 122 1.17 8.81 5.09
N ILE A 123 1.10 9.98 4.45
CA ILE A 123 -0.12 10.43 3.74
C ILE A 123 -0.39 9.50 2.55
N GLY A 124 0.65 9.07 1.83
CA GLY A 124 0.58 8.03 0.79
C GLY A 124 -0.06 6.75 1.32
N ALA A 125 0.47 6.21 2.43
CA ALA A 125 -0.04 5.01 3.09
C ALA A 125 -1.51 5.12 3.55
N ILE A 126 -1.93 6.31 3.99
CA ILE A 126 -3.34 6.59 4.28
C ILE A 126 -4.17 6.54 3.00
N GLY A 127 -3.70 7.17 1.91
CA GLY A 127 -4.35 7.14 0.60
C GLY A 127 -4.47 5.72 0.03
N PHE A 128 -3.42 4.91 0.18
CA PHE A 128 -3.43 3.48 -0.10
C PHE A 128 -4.56 2.78 0.68
N GLY A 129 -4.60 2.94 2.00
CA GLY A 129 -5.57 2.27 2.86
C GLY A 129 -7.01 2.71 2.61
N ILE A 130 -7.25 3.99 2.31
CA ILE A 130 -8.57 4.50 1.89
C ILE A 130 -8.99 3.81 0.59
N THR A 131 -8.13 3.82 -0.42
CA THR A 131 -8.39 3.21 -1.73
C THR A 131 -8.68 1.73 -1.60
N GLN A 132 -7.83 1.02 -0.87
CA GLN A 132 -7.98 -0.39 -0.60
C GLN A 132 -9.33 -0.67 0.07
N GLY A 133 -9.68 0.06 1.13
CA GLY A 133 -10.94 -0.13 1.84
C GLY A 133 -12.19 0.13 1.00
N LEU A 134 -12.16 1.15 0.14
CA LEU A 134 -13.25 1.45 -0.80
C LEU A 134 -13.40 0.34 -1.85
N LEU A 135 -12.30 -0.11 -2.43
CA LEU A 135 -12.31 -1.19 -3.42
C LEU A 135 -12.73 -2.53 -2.77
N PHE A 136 -12.28 -2.80 -1.55
CA PHE A 136 -12.66 -3.99 -0.79
C PHE A 136 -14.17 -4.04 -0.54
N LYS A 137 -14.73 -2.92 -0.08
CA LYS A 137 -16.17 -2.76 0.12
C LYS A 137 -16.94 -3.00 -1.18
N ARG A 138 -16.46 -2.43 -2.29
CA ARG A 138 -17.12 -2.51 -3.59
C ARG A 138 -17.03 -3.87 -4.27
N TYR A 139 -15.89 -4.56 -4.22
CA TYR A 139 -15.65 -5.75 -5.04
C TYR A 139 -15.63 -7.06 -4.26
N ILE A 140 -15.33 -7.01 -2.97
CA ILE A 140 -15.33 -8.19 -2.10
C ILE A 140 -16.64 -8.27 -1.33
N LEU A 141 -17.00 -7.22 -0.58
CA LEU A 141 -18.14 -7.27 0.36
C LEU A 141 -19.51 -7.15 -0.32
N SER A 142 -19.63 -6.34 -1.38
CA SER A 142 -20.91 -6.21 -2.11
C SER A 142 -21.34 -7.53 -2.78
N LYS A 143 -20.39 -8.34 -3.25
CA LYS A 143 -20.66 -9.65 -3.86
C LYS A 143 -21.10 -10.71 -2.86
N PHE A 144 -20.74 -10.57 -1.57
CA PHE A 144 -21.19 -11.48 -0.53
C PHE A 144 -22.68 -11.33 -0.24
N HIS A 145 -23.15 -10.09 -0.10
CA HIS A 145 -24.56 -9.79 0.15
C HIS A 145 -25.49 -10.24 -0.99
N SER A 146 -24.98 -10.32 -2.23
CA SER A 146 -25.78 -10.81 -3.37
C SER A 146 -25.96 -12.34 -3.42
N LYS A 147 -25.13 -13.11 -2.72
CA LYS A 147 -25.20 -14.58 -2.74
C LYS A 147 -26.08 -15.18 -1.65
N GLU A 148 -26.16 -14.53 -0.50
CA GLU A 148 -27.07 -14.94 0.58
C GLU A 148 -28.54 -14.55 0.33
N GLN A 149 -28.85 -13.85 -0.77
CA GLN A 149 -30.23 -13.49 -1.14
C GLN A 149 -30.83 -14.38 -2.23
N ILE A 150 -30.10 -15.39 -2.72
CA ILE A 150 -30.55 -16.31 -3.78
C ILE A 150 -30.63 -17.78 -3.26
N ASP A 151 -30.25 -18.01 -2.00
CA ASP A 151 -30.49 -19.26 -1.26
C ASP A 151 -31.61 -19.05 -0.23
#